data_AF-W1YCT1-F1
#
_entry.id   AF-W1YCT1-F1
#
_cell.length_a   1.000
_cell.length_b   1.000
_cell.length_c   1.000
_cell.angle_alpha   90.00
_cell.angle_beta   90.00
_cell.angle_gamma   90.00
#
_symmetry.space_group_name_H-M   'P 1'
#
loop_
_entity.id
_entity.type
_entity.pdbx_description
1 polymer ?
#
loop_
_entity_poly.entity_id
_entity_poly.type
_entity_poly.pdbx_seq_one_letter_code
_entity_poly.pdbx_strand_id
1 'polypeptide(L)'
;QLVLLLVTEGANGRQITALLNYILLTGDEARFKAFISELTRRMPHHRERIMTIAERIHNDGWLLGRERGRKEGKVEGERSLLRLLLQNGADPEWIQRYTGLSAEQMQALDQPLPESKR
;
A
#
# COMPACT_ATOMS: atom_id res chain seq x y z
N GLN A 1 21.60 -9.24 14.93
CA GLN A 1 21.85 -10.69 15.13
C GLN A 1 20.82 -11.65 14.50
N LEU A 2 19.79 -11.18 13.78
CA LEU A 2 18.81 -12.08 13.12
C LEU A 2 19.30 -12.70 11.79
N VAL A 3 20.39 -12.19 11.20
CA VAL A 3 20.97 -12.71 9.94
C VAL A 3 21.73 -14.05 10.13
N LEU A 4 22.03 -14.44 11.37
CA LEU A 4 22.83 -15.64 11.67
C LEU A 4 22.01 -16.95 11.65
N LEU A 5 20.68 -16.88 11.76
CA LEU A 5 19.81 -18.08 11.81
C LEU A 5 19.61 -18.76 10.45
N LEU A 6 20.03 -18.13 9.36
CA LEU A 6 20.06 -18.75 8.03
C LEU A 6 21.32 -19.59 7.77
N VAL A 7 22.31 -19.63 8.69
CA VAL A 7 23.65 -20.21 8.46
C VAL A 7 23.88 -21.55 9.16
N THR A 8 22.98 -21.99 10.04
CA THR A 8 23.06 -23.32 10.64
C THR A 8 21.90 -24.14 10.11
N GLU A 9 22.18 -25.34 9.58
CA GLU A 9 21.30 -26.26 8.84
C GLU A 9 19.97 -26.65 9.56
N GLY A 10 19.09 -25.69 9.82
CA GLY A 10 17.91 -25.94 10.66
C GLY A 10 16.99 -24.75 10.88
N ALA A 11 16.89 -23.80 9.95
CA ALA A 11 15.87 -22.76 10.04
C ALA A 11 14.48 -23.39 9.80
N ASN A 12 13.69 -23.59 10.86
CA ASN A 12 12.34 -24.11 10.71
C ASN A 12 11.41 -23.06 10.07
N GLY A 13 10.29 -23.50 9.49
CA GLY A 13 9.40 -22.61 8.73
C GLY A 13 8.95 -21.35 9.49
N ARG A 14 8.88 -21.38 10.83
CA ARG A 14 8.52 -20.21 11.65
C ARG A 14 9.64 -19.16 11.70
N GLN A 15 10.90 -19.58 11.71
CA GLN A 15 12.05 -18.66 11.71
C GLN A 15 12.21 -17.96 10.37
N ILE A 16 11.96 -18.68 9.27
CA ILE A 16 11.92 -18.10 7.92
C ILE A 16 10.75 -17.12 7.80
N THR A 17 9.55 -17.49 8.28
CA THR A 17 8.39 -16.59 8.31
C THR A 17 8.63 -15.34 9.17
N ALA A 18 9.27 -15.48 10.33
CA ALA A 18 9.59 -14.35 11.20
C ALA A 18 10.60 -13.37 10.54
N LEU A 19 11.60 -13.89 9.81
CA LEU A 19 12.56 -13.10 9.06
C LEU A 19 11.94 -12.41 7.85
N LEU A 20 11.08 -13.11 7.10
CA LEU A 20 10.32 -12.52 6.00
C LEU A 20 9.37 -11.43 6.52
N ASN A 21 8.65 -11.68 7.62
CA ASN A 21 7.81 -10.68 8.27
C ASN A 21 8.63 -9.48 8.75
N TYR A 22 9.81 -9.70 9.32
CA TYR A 22 10.68 -8.60 9.76
C TYR A 22 11.11 -7.72 8.59
N ILE A 23 11.54 -8.29 7.46
CA ILE A 23 11.98 -7.51 6.28
C ILE A 23 10.81 -6.86 5.55
N LEU A 24 9.66 -7.53 5.44
CA LEU A 24 8.45 -6.98 4.82
C LEU A 24 7.83 -5.83 5.64
N LEU A 25 7.94 -5.88 6.97
CA LEU A 25 7.34 -4.87 7.86
C LEU A 25 8.28 -3.71 8.21
N THR A 26 9.61 -3.91 8.13
CA THR A 26 10.59 -2.91 8.61
C THR A 26 11.69 -2.55 7.60
N GLY A 27 11.77 -3.25 6.46
CA GLY A 27 12.75 -3.00 5.41
C GLY A 27 12.26 -2.04 4.33
N ASP A 28 13.16 -1.23 3.79
CA ASP A 28 12.96 -0.51 2.53
C ASP A 28 13.29 -1.43 1.33
N GLU A 29 13.00 -0.97 0.11
CA GLU A 29 13.24 -1.72 -1.12
C GLU A 29 14.69 -2.21 -1.26
N ALA A 30 15.66 -1.39 -0.84
CA ALA A 30 17.08 -1.73 -0.90
C ALA A 30 17.42 -2.92 0.00
N ARG A 31 16.91 -2.93 1.24
CA ARG A 31 17.08 -4.04 2.18
C ARG A 31 16.40 -5.32 1.71
N PHE A 32 15.22 -5.22 1.11
CA PHE A 32 14.54 -6.37 0.51
C PHE A 32 15.36 -6.98 -0.64
N LYS A 33 15.86 -6.17 -1.58
CA LYS A 33 16.69 -6.64 -2.70
C LYS A 33 17.96 -7.31 -2.21
N ALA A 34 18.67 -6.71 -1.26
CA ALA A 34 19.88 -7.29 -0.68
C ALA A 34 19.62 -8.66 -0.03
N PHE A 35 18.48 -8.82 0.66
CA PHE A 35 18.08 -10.08 1.26
C PHE A 35 17.82 -11.17 0.21
N ILE A 36 17.04 -10.87 -0.83
CA ILE A 36 16.76 -11.83 -1.91
C ILE A 36 18.04 -12.27 -2.62
N SER A 37 18.96 -11.33 -2.87
CA SER A 37 20.28 -11.64 -3.43
C SER A 37 21.09 -12.58 -2.55
N GLU A 38 21.18 -12.31 -1.24
CA GLU A 38 21.95 -13.15 -0.31
C GLU A 38 21.31 -14.53 -0.13
N LEU A 39 19.97 -14.60 -0.07
CA LEU A 39 19.22 -15.86 0.02
C LEU A 39 19.47 -16.73 -1.22
N THR A 40 19.45 -16.13 -2.41
CA THR A 40 19.72 -16.82 -3.68
C THR A 40 21.17 -17.29 -3.76
N ARG A 41 22.13 -16.48 -3.28
CA ARG A 41 23.56 -16.83 -3.25
C ARG A 41 23.83 -18.06 -2.38
N ARG A 42 23.17 -18.16 -1.22
CA ARG A 42 23.34 -19.28 -0.28
C ARG A 42 22.59 -20.54 -0.69
N MET A 43 21.47 -20.38 -1.40
CA MET A 43 20.60 -21.48 -1.80
C MET A 43 20.43 -21.53 -3.33
N PRO A 44 21.50 -21.75 -4.11
CA PRO A 44 21.46 -21.67 -5.56
C PRO A 44 20.48 -22.66 -6.18
N HIS A 45 20.33 -23.86 -5.59
CA HIS A 45 19.36 -24.87 -6.03
C HIS A 45 17.89 -24.45 -5.86
N HIS A 46 17.60 -23.45 -5.03
CA HIS A 46 16.25 -22.93 -4.81
C HIS A 46 15.99 -21.58 -5.48
N ARG A 47 16.93 -21.09 -6.31
CA ARG A 47 16.86 -19.79 -6.97
C ARG A 47 15.52 -19.53 -7.65
N GLU A 48 15.06 -20.46 -8.48
CA GLU A 48 13.79 -20.33 -9.21
C GLU A 48 12.61 -20.13 -8.25
N ARG A 49 12.48 -21.01 -7.24
CA ARG A 49 11.42 -20.93 -6.24
C ARG A 49 11.48 -19.62 -5.43
N ILE A 50 12.68 -19.14 -5.09
CA ILE A 50 12.88 -17.86 -4.39
C ILE A 50 12.41 -16.69 -5.27
N MET A 51 12.79 -16.69 -6.55
CA MET A 51 12.39 -15.64 -7.50
C MET A 51 10.88 -15.63 -7.73
N THR A 52 10.24 -16.78 -7.87
CA THR A 52 8.77 -16.88 -7.99
C THR A 52 8.06 -16.29 -6.78
N ILE A 53 8.56 -16.53 -5.56
CA ILE A 53 7.99 -15.96 -4.34
C ILE A 53 8.18 -14.42 -4.33
N ALA A 54 9.38 -13.94 -4.68
CA ALA A 54 9.66 -12.51 -4.75
C ALA A 54 8.76 -11.79 -5.76
N GLU A 55 8.55 -12.39 -6.93
CA GLU A 55 7.65 -11.87 -7.97
C GLU A 55 6.20 -11.83 -7.51
N ARG A 56 5.71 -12.87 -6.82
CA ARG A 56 4.37 -12.86 -6.23
C ARG A 56 4.20 -11.73 -5.22
N ILE A 57 5.17 -11.55 -4.31
CA ILE A 57 5.14 -10.46 -3.32
C ILE A 57 5.06 -9.10 -4.01
N HIS A 58 5.88 -8.88 -5.05
CA HIS A 58 5.87 -7.64 -5.81
C HIS A 58 4.52 -7.39 -6.48
N ASN A 59 3.97 -8.40 -7.15
CA ASN A 59 2.69 -8.31 -7.84
C ASN A 59 1.52 -8.06 -6.87
N ASP A 60 1.50 -8.75 -5.74
CA ASP A 60 0.48 -8.55 -4.70
C ASP A 60 0.55 -7.12 -4.13
N GLY A 61 1.76 -6.63 -3.85
CA GLY A 61 1.98 -5.25 -3.40
C GLY A 61 1.51 -4.22 -4.43
N TRP A 62 1.79 -4.45 -5.71
CA TRP A 62 1.35 -3.57 -6.79
C TRP A 62 -0.17 -3.59 -6.97
N LEU A 63 -0.81 -4.75 -6.90
CA LEU A 63 -2.27 -4.88 -6.96
C LEU A 63 -2.93 -4.15 -5.80
N LEU A 64 -2.44 -4.35 -4.57
CA LEU A 64 -2.91 -3.64 -3.37
C LEU A 64 -2.76 -2.13 -3.52
N GLY A 65 -1.59 -1.67 -3.97
CA GLY A 65 -1.33 -0.25 -4.22
C GLY A 65 -2.27 0.34 -5.27
N ARG A 66 -2.49 -0.37 -6.38
CA ARG A 66 -3.41 0.05 -7.44
C ARG A 66 -4.86 0.10 -6.94
N GLU A 67 -5.29 -0.89 -6.18
CA GLU A 67 -6.66 -0.95 -5.66
C GLU A 67 -6.92 0.14 -4.61
N ARG A 68 -5.93 0.39 -3.75
CA ARG A 68 -5.95 1.49 -2.77
C ARG A 68 -5.99 2.85 -3.48
N GLY A 69 -5.09 3.07 -4.45
CA GLY A 69 -5.07 4.30 -5.24
C GLY A 69 -6.37 4.54 -6.02
N ARG A 70 -7.00 3.48 -6.54
CA ARG A 70 -8.32 3.59 -7.19
C ARG A 70 -9.42 3.97 -6.20
N LYS A 71 -9.44 3.39 -5.00
CA LYS A 71 -10.43 3.72 -3.95
C LYS A 71 -10.25 5.15 -3.46
N GLU A 72 -9.01 5.53 -3.12
CA GLU A 72 -8.65 6.88 -2.68
C GLU A 72 -8.95 7.91 -3.77
N GLY A 73 -8.56 7.64 -5.02
CA GLY A 73 -8.82 8.54 -6.15
C GLY A 73 -10.31 8.71 -6.47
N LYS A 74 -11.12 7.66 -6.29
CA LYS A 74 -12.58 7.77 -6.43
C LYS A 74 -13.17 8.69 -5.37
N VAL A 75 -12.81 8.48 -4.10
CA VAL A 75 -13.29 9.30 -2.99
C VAL A 75 -12.84 10.75 -3.15
N GLU A 76 -11.57 10.98 -3.49
CA GLU A 76 -11.05 12.33 -3.69
C GLU A 76 -11.69 13.03 -4.90
N GLY A 77 -11.95 12.30 -5.99
CA GLY A 77 -12.66 12.80 -7.16
C GLY A 77 -14.10 13.21 -6.84
N GLU A 78 -14.83 12.36 -6.11
CA GLU A 78 -16.19 12.66 -5.65
C GLU A 78 -16.20 13.91 -4.75
N ARG A 79 -15.30 13.98 -3.75
CA ARG A 79 -15.19 15.16 -2.88
C ARG A 79 -14.83 16.42 -3.66
N SER A 80 -13.93 16.32 -4.64
CA SER A 80 -13.54 17.46 -5.48
C SER A 80 -14.70 17.97 -6.33
N LEU A 81 -15.52 17.08 -6.87
CA LEU A 81 -16.73 17.46 -7.59
C LEU A 81 -17.74 18.18 -6.68
N LEU A 82 -17.98 17.65 -5.48
CA LEU A 82 -18.91 18.27 -4.52
C LEU A 82 -18.42 19.65 -4.05
N ARG A 83 -17.11 19.80 -3.82
CA ARG A 83 -16.49 21.11 -3.54
C ARG A 83 -16.72 22.09 -4.68
N LEU A 84 -16.51 21.65 -5.92
CA LEU A 84 -16.76 22.50 -7.09
C LEU A 84 -18.24 22.91 -7.18
N LEU A 85 -19.17 21.99 -6.94
CA LEU A 85 -20.61 22.31 -6.92
C LEU A 85 -20.94 23.36 -5.86
N LEU A 86 -20.44 23.20 -4.63
CA LEU A 86 -20.62 24.18 -3.55
C LEU A 86 -20.05 25.55 -3.92
N GLN A 87 -18.82 25.58 -4.47
CA GLN A 87 -18.18 26.82 -4.95
C GLN A 87 -18.97 27.50 -6.09
N ASN A 88 -19.71 26.73 -6.88
CA ASN A 88 -20.59 27.24 -7.94
C ASN A 88 -22.03 27.52 -7.45
N GLY A 89 -22.26 27.51 -6.13
CA GLY A 89 -23.54 27.91 -5.53
C GLY A 89 -24.60 26.80 -5.46
N ALA A 90 -24.22 25.52 -5.58
CA ALA A 90 -25.13 24.43 -5.32
C ALA A 90 -25.60 24.42 -3.86
N ASP A 91 -26.89 24.17 -3.64
CA ASP A 91 -27.50 24.12 -2.31
C ASP A 91 -26.93 22.94 -1.47
N PRO A 92 -26.34 23.22 -0.30
CA PRO A 92 -25.84 22.19 0.60
C PRO A 92 -26.90 21.16 1.04
N GLU A 93 -28.16 21.56 1.25
CA GLU A 93 -29.22 20.64 1.65
C GLU A 93 -29.58 19.68 0.52
N TRP A 94 -29.60 20.18 -0.73
CA TRP A 94 -29.76 19.35 -1.92
C TRP A 94 -28.63 18.33 -2.04
N ILE A 95 -27.38 18.76 -1.84
CA ILE A 95 -26.22 17.85 -1.88
C ILE A 95 -26.37 16.76 -0.82
N GLN A 96 -26.66 17.10 0.43
CA GLN A 96 -26.87 16.12 1.50
C GLN A 96 -27.97 15.12 1.17
N ARG A 97 -29.11 15.59 0.64
CA ARG A 97 -30.25 14.75 0.29
C ARG A 97 -29.92 13.68 -0.76
N TYR A 98 -29.12 14.02 -1.77
CA TYR A 98 -28.83 13.11 -2.89
C TYR A 98 -27.52 12.33 -2.74
N THR A 99 -26.56 12.84 -1.96
CA THR A 99 -25.29 12.14 -1.69
C THR A 99 -25.34 11.33 -0.39
N GLY A 100 -26.28 11.63 0.51
CA GLY A 100 -26.40 11.01 1.82
C GLY A 100 -25.31 11.45 2.81
N LEU A 101 -24.59 12.53 2.53
CA LEU A 101 -23.52 13.02 3.41
C LEU A 101 -24.08 13.58 4.73
N SER A 102 -23.40 13.28 5.83
CA SER A 102 -23.69 13.90 7.13
C SER A 102 -23.27 15.36 7.17
N ALA A 103 -23.77 16.11 8.16
CA ALA A 103 -23.33 17.47 8.41
C ALA A 103 -21.80 17.57 8.63
N GLU A 104 -21.19 16.61 9.35
CA GLU A 104 -19.73 16.62 9.53
C GLU A 104 -18.99 16.36 8.21
N GLN A 105 -19.52 15.47 7.37
CA GLN A 105 -18.90 15.19 6.07
C GLN A 105 -19.00 16.39 5.12
N MET A 106 -20.10 17.13 5.19
CA MET A 106 -20.28 18.39 4.45
C MET A 106 -19.33 19.48 4.94
N GLN A 107 -19.15 19.63 6.26
CA GLN A 107 -18.18 20.57 6.82
C GLN A 107 -16.74 20.27 6.38
N ALA A 108 -16.42 19.00 6.17
CA ALA A 108 -15.12 18.58 5.63
C ALA A 108 -14.97 18.85 4.11
N LEU A 109 -15.99 19.40 3.42
CA LEU A 109 -15.90 19.90 2.05
C LEU A 109 -15.60 21.41 2.00
N ASP A 110 -15.82 22.16 3.08
CA ASP A 110 -15.52 23.61 3.12
C ASP A 110 -14.01 23.91 3.09
N GLN A 111 -13.17 22.88 3.26
CA GLN A 111 -11.73 23.03 3.10
C GLN A 111 -11.37 23.24 1.63
N PRO A 112 -10.43 24.16 1.33
CA PRO A 112 -9.99 24.41 -0.04
C PRO A 112 -9.42 23.13 -0.68
N LEU A 113 -9.59 23.04 -2.01
CA LEU A 113 -9.06 21.92 -2.79
C LEU A 113 -7.55 21.76 -2.51
N PRO A 114 -7.05 20.54 -2.22
CA PRO A 114 -5.62 20.34 -2.08
C PRO A 114 -4.92 20.73 -3.39
N GLU A 115 -3.78 21.42 -3.28
CA GLU A 115 -2.99 21.79 -4.46
C GLU A 115 -2.66 20.54 -5.26
N SER A 116 -3.05 20.55 -6.53
CA SER A 116 -2.70 19.48 -7.45
C SER A 116 -1.18 19.49 -7.62
N LYS A 117 -0.50 18.51 -7.01
CA LYS A 117 0.90 18.20 -7.32
C LYS A 117 0.94 17.62 -8.73
N ARG A 118 0.96 18.51 -9.73
CA ARG A 118 1.28 18.16 -11.12
C ARG A 118 2.78 18.12 -11.31
#